data_AF-A0A3Q3WPU3-F1
#
_entry.id   AF-A0A3Q3WPU3-F1
#
_cell.length_a   1.000
_cell.length_b   1.000
_cell.length_c   1.000
_cell.angle_alpha   90.00
_cell.angle_beta   90.00
_cell.angle_gamma   90.00
#
_symmetry.space_group_name_H-M   'P 1'
#
loop_
_entity.id
_entity.type
_entity.pdbx_description
1 polymer ?
#
loop_
_entity_poly.entity_id
_entity_poly.type
_entity_poly.pdbx_seq_one_letter_code
_entity_poly.pdbx_strand_id
1 'polypeptide(L)'
;LISPRIIANDGPVCGNAFLEPGEECDCGTVEECKNPCCNATTCKLSAGAQCAAGECCHNCQLKVTGSVCRPKTGDCDLPEYCTGFSASCPADAYSQNGLPCNSGRGYCYNGQCPSQQQHCKRLWGPGKPVDCRDFSKHGFMSNRSLLIGSFLFRLCSDAEVFCGTLFCSGEDNYPADLAMVPIGTKCGNNMVCYNQRCQDMRNLKVYGTDSCSAKCSNHGVRNS
;
A
#
# COMPACT_ATOMS: atom_id res chain seq x y z
N LEU A 1 -13.13 -42.39 1.63
CA LEU A 1 -12.08 -42.22 0.59
C LEU A 1 -12.42 -40.95 -0.18
N ILE A 2 -11.86 -39.82 0.27
CA ILE A 2 -12.05 -38.54 -0.41
C ILE A 2 -11.02 -38.52 -1.53
N SER A 3 -11.48 -38.61 -2.77
CA SER A 3 -10.61 -38.50 -3.94
C SER A 3 -10.06 -37.07 -4.00
N PRO A 4 -8.74 -36.86 -4.05
CA PRO A 4 -8.20 -35.53 -4.27
C PRO A 4 -8.67 -35.07 -5.65
N ARG A 5 -9.43 -33.96 -5.71
CA ARG A 5 -9.64 -33.25 -6.96
C ARG A 5 -8.26 -32.81 -7.44
N ILE A 6 -7.76 -33.53 -8.43
CA ILE A 6 -6.66 -33.10 -9.29
C ILE A 6 -7.01 -31.68 -9.72
N ILE A 7 -6.13 -30.71 -9.44
CA ILE A 7 -6.18 -29.41 -10.12
C ILE A 7 -5.93 -29.77 -11.57
N ALA A 8 -7.00 -29.80 -12.37
CA ALA A 8 -6.91 -30.10 -13.78
C ALA A 8 -6.02 -29.03 -14.42
N ASN A 9 -4.95 -29.49 -15.05
CA ASN A 9 -4.19 -28.72 -16.03
C ASN A 9 -5.05 -28.62 -17.30
N ASP A 10 -6.26 -28.08 -17.18
CA ASP A 10 -7.08 -27.73 -18.32
C ASP A 10 -6.46 -26.47 -18.90
N GLY A 11 -5.98 -26.56 -20.14
CA GLY A 11 -5.27 -25.47 -20.81
C GLY A 11 -6.14 -24.21 -21.00
N PRO A 12 -5.63 -23.21 -21.73
CA PRO A 12 -6.32 -21.94 -21.97
C PRO A 12 -7.77 -22.12 -22.43
N VAL A 13 -8.71 -21.39 -21.81
CA VAL A 13 -10.15 -21.47 -22.10
C VAL A 13 -10.70 -20.12 -22.53
N CYS A 14 -10.90 -19.97 -23.83
CA CYS A 14 -11.52 -18.77 -24.38
C CYS A 14 -12.96 -18.58 -23.90
N GLY A 15 -13.23 -17.40 -23.34
CA GLY A 15 -14.55 -16.96 -22.86
C GLY A 15 -14.71 -17.06 -21.34
N ASN A 16 -13.63 -17.29 -20.59
CA ASN A 16 -13.64 -17.33 -19.13
C ASN A 16 -13.29 -15.97 -18.48
N ALA A 17 -13.08 -14.93 -19.29
CA ALA A 17 -12.69 -13.57 -18.90
C ALA A 17 -11.29 -13.45 -18.28
N PHE A 18 -10.42 -14.45 -18.49
CA PHE A 18 -9.02 -14.41 -18.10
C PHE A 18 -8.13 -14.49 -19.33
N LEU A 19 -7.18 -13.56 -19.45
CA LEU A 19 -6.22 -13.61 -20.54
C LEU A 19 -5.19 -14.71 -20.29
N GLU A 20 -5.27 -15.78 -21.07
CA GLU A 20 -4.41 -16.96 -20.94
C GLU A 20 -3.41 -17.10 -22.12
N PRO A 21 -2.35 -17.93 -21.99
CA PRO A 21 -1.37 -18.09 -23.06
C PRO A 21 -1.99 -18.55 -24.39
N GLY A 22 -1.84 -17.76 -25.46
CA GLY A 22 -2.38 -18.04 -26.81
C GLY A 22 -3.57 -17.16 -27.20
N GLU A 23 -4.19 -16.52 -26.22
CA GLU A 23 -5.25 -15.54 -26.41
C GLU A 23 -4.67 -14.12 -26.49
N GLU A 24 -5.41 -13.21 -27.12
CA GLU A 24 -5.03 -11.78 -27.21
C GLU A 24 -5.97 -10.89 -26.39
N CYS A 25 -7.17 -11.40 -26.11
CA CYS A 25 -8.17 -10.78 -25.27
C CYS A 25 -9.16 -11.85 -24.82
N ASP A 26 -9.78 -11.65 -23.66
CA ASP A 26 -10.96 -12.41 -23.23
C ASP A 26 -11.92 -11.44 -22.55
N CYS A 27 -13.17 -11.42 -23.00
CA CYS A 27 -14.24 -10.56 -22.49
C CYS A 27 -15.43 -11.35 -21.93
N GLY A 28 -15.24 -12.64 -21.65
CA GLY A 28 -16.29 -13.58 -21.25
C GLY A 28 -16.95 -14.27 -22.44
N THR A 29 -18.10 -14.88 -22.18
CA THR A 29 -18.86 -15.61 -23.20
C THR A 29 -19.38 -14.69 -24.31
N VAL A 30 -19.82 -15.27 -25.43
CA VAL A 30 -20.37 -14.52 -26.57
C VAL A 30 -21.60 -13.70 -26.17
N GLU A 31 -22.41 -14.21 -25.24
CA GLU A 31 -23.62 -13.55 -24.76
C GLU A 31 -23.32 -12.38 -23.82
N GLU A 32 -22.23 -12.46 -23.04
CA GLU A 32 -21.87 -11.46 -22.03
C GLU A 32 -20.92 -10.38 -22.57
N CYS A 33 -20.12 -10.72 -23.57
CA CYS A 33 -19.11 -9.83 -24.10
C CYS A 33 -19.73 -8.62 -24.82
N LYS A 34 -19.53 -7.44 -24.24
CA LYS A 34 -19.90 -6.13 -24.82
C LYS A 34 -18.70 -5.39 -25.41
N ASN A 35 -17.51 -5.99 -25.39
CA ASN A 35 -16.27 -5.35 -25.77
C ASN A 35 -16.08 -5.41 -27.30
N PRO A 36 -16.21 -4.29 -28.02
CA PRO A 36 -16.10 -4.29 -29.49
C PRO A 36 -14.68 -4.56 -29.98
N CYS A 37 -13.68 -4.53 -29.09
CA CYS A 37 -12.28 -4.74 -29.41
C CYS A 37 -11.89 -6.23 -29.38
N CYS A 38 -12.74 -7.10 -28.81
CA CYS A 38 -12.44 -8.51 -28.64
C CYS A 38 -13.49 -9.38 -29.32
N ASN A 39 -13.04 -10.34 -30.13
CA ASN A 39 -13.92 -11.37 -30.67
C ASN A 39 -14.09 -12.48 -29.61
N ALA A 40 -15.24 -12.49 -28.95
CA ALA A 40 -15.57 -13.44 -27.88
C ALA A 40 -15.59 -14.92 -28.32
N THR A 41 -15.71 -15.21 -29.62
CA THR A 41 -15.66 -16.58 -30.13
C THR A 41 -14.24 -17.09 -30.30
N THR A 42 -13.28 -16.19 -30.55
CA THR A 42 -11.90 -16.58 -30.90
C THR A 42 -10.85 -16.12 -29.90
N CYS A 43 -11.21 -15.24 -28.94
CA CYS A 43 -10.29 -14.59 -28.01
C CYS A 43 -9.12 -13.89 -28.72
N LYS A 44 -9.47 -13.25 -29.85
CA LYS A 44 -8.57 -12.48 -30.70
C LYS A 44 -9.04 -11.04 -30.79
N LEU A 45 -8.09 -10.13 -30.96
CA LEU A 45 -8.43 -8.73 -31.18
C LEU A 45 -9.23 -8.57 -32.47
N SER A 46 -10.24 -7.71 -32.42
CA SER A 46 -11.01 -7.33 -33.60
C SER A 46 -10.14 -6.56 -34.58
N ALA A 47 -10.50 -6.58 -35.86
CA ALA A 47 -9.72 -5.90 -36.91
C ALA A 47 -9.50 -4.41 -36.58
N GLY A 48 -8.23 -4.00 -36.53
CA GLY A 48 -7.81 -2.63 -36.20
C GLY A 48 -7.69 -2.32 -34.70
N ALA A 49 -8.04 -3.25 -33.81
CA ALA A 49 -7.80 -3.12 -32.37
C ALA A 49 -6.33 -3.41 -32.02
N GLN A 50 -5.76 -2.58 -31.16
CA GLN A 50 -4.43 -2.78 -30.55
C GLN A 50 -4.52 -3.35 -29.14
N CYS A 51 -5.68 -3.20 -28.50
CA CYS A 51 -5.96 -3.65 -27.15
C CYS A 51 -7.46 -3.88 -26.98
N ALA A 52 -7.83 -4.67 -25.97
CA ALA A 52 -9.22 -4.86 -25.57
C ALA A 52 -9.47 -4.49 -24.09
N ALA A 53 -8.47 -4.64 -23.23
CA ALA A 53 -8.57 -4.36 -21.81
C ALA A 53 -7.30 -3.65 -21.30
N GLY A 54 -7.37 -3.10 -20.09
CA GLY A 54 -6.29 -2.39 -19.42
C GLY A 54 -6.49 -0.87 -19.36
N GLU A 55 -5.90 -0.23 -18.36
CA GLU A 55 -6.05 1.20 -18.07
C GLU A 55 -5.41 2.10 -19.13
N CYS A 56 -4.50 1.54 -19.92
CA CYS A 56 -3.89 2.18 -21.09
C CYS A 56 -4.57 1.81 -22.41
N CYS A 57 -5.74 1.17 -22.38
CA CYS A 57 -6.58 0.95 -23.55
C CYS A 57 -7.70 1.99 -23.62
N HIS A 58 -7.90 2.61 -24.76
CA HIS A 58 -9.02 3.52 -25.00
C HIS A 58 -9.52 3.38 -26.44
N ASN A 59 -10.81 3.10 -26.61
CA ASN A 59 -11.44 2.88 -27.92
C ASN A 59 -10.65 1.89 -28.80
N CYS A 60 -10.27 0.76 -28.22
CA CYS A 60 -9.47 -0.29 -28.86
C CYS A 60 -8.05 0.12 -29.30
N GLN A 61 -7.58 1.30 -28.91
CA GLN A 61 -6.24 1.81 -29.21
C GLN A 61 -5.43 1.98 -27.93
N LEU A 62 -4.11 1.85 -28.05
CA LEU A 62 -3.22 2.18 -26.94
C LEU A 62 -3.23 3.68 -26.70
N LYS A 63 -3.38 4.08 -25.44
CA LYS A 63 -3.20 5.48 -25.05
C LYS A 63 -1.79 5.93 -25.41
N VAL A 64 -1.65 7.17 -25.87
CA VAL A 64 -0.34 7.74 -26.24
C VAL A 64 0.62 7.74 -25.06
N THR A 65 1.91 7.60 -25.35
CA THR A 65 2.98 7.66 -24.35
C THR A 65 2.86 8.92 -23.48
N GLY A 66 2.98 8.76 -22.17
CA GLY A 66 2.84 9.87 -21.22
C GLY A 66 1.39 10.18 -20.80
N SER A 67 0.40 9.42 -21.27
CA SER A 67 -0.97 9.51 -20.74
C SER A 67 -1.02 8.96 -19.32
N VAL A 68 -1.60 9.68 -18.35
CA VAL A 68 -1.76 9.17 -16.98
C VAL A 68 -2.71 7.96 -16.99
N CYS A 69 -2.27 6.84 -16.42
CA CYS A 69 -3.13 5.67 -16.17
C CYS A 69 -3.45 5.48 -14.69
N ARG A 70 -2.55 5.87 -13.79
CA ARG A 70 -2.81 5.93 -12.35
C ARG A 70 -2.39 7.30 -11.80
N PRO A 71 -3.33 8.08 -11.23
CA PRO A 71 -3.00 9.34 -10.59
C PRO A 71 -2.37 9.10 -9.21
N LYS A 72 -1.55 10.06 -8.79
CA LYS A 72 -0.97 10.11 -7.44
C LYS A 72 -2.06 10.26 -6.36
N THR A 73 -1.99 9.49 -5.29
CA THR A 73 -2.98 9.45 -4.18
C THR A 73 -2.54 10.11 -2.87
N GLY A 74 -1.28 10.54 -2.76
CA GLY A 74 -0.76 11.25 -1.59
C GLY A 74 0.72 11.54 -1.72
N ASP A 75 1.33 12.30 -0.80
CA ASP A 75 2.70 12.83 -0.93
C ASP A 75 3.77 11.79 -1.33
N CYS A 76 3.64 10.56 -0.82
CA CYS A 76 4.58 9.47 -1.00
C CYS A 76 4.34 8.61 -2.24
N ASP A 77 3.31 8.90 -3.01
CA ASP A 77 2.91 8.15 -4.20
C ASP A 77 3.41 8.87 -5.47
N LEU A 78 3.64 8.14 -6.56
CA LEU A 78 3.99 8.70 -7.88
C LEU A 78 2.88 8.38 -8.87
N PRO A 79 2.63 9.22 -9.89
CA PRO A 79 1.72 8.84 -10.96
C PRO A 79 2.41 7.91 -11.97
N GLU A 80 1.66 6.97 -12.56
CA GLU A 80 2.11 6.16 -13.68
C GLU A 80 1.50 6.63 -14.99
N TYR A 81 2.30 6.44 -16.03
CA TYR A 81 2.01 6.88 -17.36
C TYR A 81 2.07 5.70 -18.33
N CYS A 82 1.11 5.64 -19.22
CA CYS A 82 1.09 4.70 -20.32
C CYS A 82 2.36 4.84 -21.15
N THR A 83 2.91 3.70 -21.55
CA THR A 83 4.14 3.66 -22.33
C THR A 83 3.88 3.91 -23.82
N GLY A 84 2.63 3.76 -24.27
CA GLY A 84 2.23 3.81 -25.68
C GLY A 84 2.39 2.51 -26.45
N PHE A 85 2.94 1.47 -25.83
CA PHE A 85 3.14 0.14 -26.44
C PHE A 85 2.57 -1.01 -25.60
N SER A 86 1.92 -0.71 -24.47
CA SER A 86 1.23 -1.67 -23.61
C SER A 86 -0.13 -1.14 -23.19
N ALA A 87 -1.12 -2.03 -23.12
CA ALA A 87 -2.47 -1.71 -22.68
C ALA A 87 -2.60 -1.70 -21.14
N SER A 88 -1.67 -2.37 -20.44
CA SER A 88 -1.59 -2.36 -18.98
C SER A 88 -0.88 -1.10 -18.49
N CYS A 89 -1.36 -0.52 -17.39
CA CYS A 89 -0.60 0.49 -16.68
C CYS A 89 0.71 -0.12 -16.13
N PRO A 90 1.84 0.60 -16.14
CA PRO A 90 3.05 0.15 -15.47
C PRO A 90 2.82 -0.18 -13.99
N ALA A 91 3.72 -0.97 -13.41
CA ALA A 91 3.67 -1.28 -11.98
C ALA A 91 3.69 0.01 -11.13
N ASP A 92 2.91 0.00 -10.06
CA ASP A 92 2.81 1.08 -9.09
C ASP A 92 4.21 1.42 -8.52
N ALA A 93 4.62 2.66 -8.76
CA ALA A 93 5.84 3.23 -8.25
C ALA A 93 5.50 4.28 -7.18
N TYR A 94 6.33 4.32 -6.15
CA TYR A 94 6.17 5.26 -5.07
C TYR A 94 7.48 5.94 -4.72
N SER A 95 7.37 7.08 -4.05
CA SER A 95 8.49 7.87 -3.62
C SER A 95 9.37 7.09 -2.65
N GLN A 96 10.68 7.29 -2.75
CA GLN A 96 11.65 6.65 -1.87
C GLN A 96 11.28 6.83 -0.38
N ASN A 97 11.50 5.77 0.38
CA ASN A 97 11.44 5.79 1.84
C ASN A 97 12.28 6.93 2.43
N GLY A 98 11.74 7.62 3.43
CA GLY A 98 12.42 8.69 4.16
C GLY A 98 12.15 10.11 3.67
N LEU A 99 11.51 10.28 2.50
CA LEU A 99 11.09 11.60 2.07
C LEU A 99 10.07 12.19 3.06
N PRO A 100 10.20 13.47 3.48
CA PRO A 100 9.22 14.11 4.34
C PRO A 100 7.85 14.16 3.67
N CYS A 101 6.81 13.83 4.43
CA CYS A 101 5.43 13.83 3.96
C CYS A 101 4.50 14.47 4.98
N ASN A 102 3.28 14.79 4.57
CA ASN A 102 2.25 15.40 5.40
C ASN A 102 2.75 16.69 6.07
N SER A 103 3.36 17.56 5.27
CA SER A 103 4.00 18.81 5.71
C SER A 103 5.10 18.61 6.77
N GLY A 104 5.91 17.55 6.62
CA GLY A 104 7.02 17.23 7.53
C GLY A 104 6.61 16.53 8.83
N ARG A 105 5.35 16.14 8.96
CA ARG A 105 4.83 15.39 10.12
C ARG A 105 5.11 13.89 10.04
N GLY A 106 5.52 13.39 8.88
CA GLY A 106 5.88 11.99 8.66
C GLY A 106 7.04 11.82 7.69
N TYR A 107 7.41 10.56 7.48
CA TYR A 107 8.36 10.14 6.45
C TYR A 107 7.72 9.05 5.59
N CYS A 108 8.00 9.05 4.29
CA CYS A 108 7.48 8.04 3.39
C CYS A 108 8.02 6.65 3.75
N TYR A 109 7.15 5.66 3.69
CA TYR A 109 7.49 4.25 3.84
C TYR A 109 6.57 3.41 2.96
N ASN A 110 7.14 2.75 1.96
CA ASN A 110 6.46 1.91 0.97
C ASN A 110 5.22 2.61 0.36
N GLY A 111 5.42 3.85 -0.11
CA GLY A 111 4.39 4.67 -0.75
C GLY A 111 3.33 5.27 0.16
N GLN A 112 3.42 5.01 1.46
CA GLN A 112 2.53 5.58 2.46
C GLN A 112 3.26 6.62 3.32
N CYS A 113 2.51 7.46 4.01
CA CYS A 113 3.03 8.39 5.02
C CYS A 113 2.54 7.94 6.41
N PRO A 114 3.17 6.93 7.04
CA PRO A 114 2.60 6.29 8.22
C PRO A 114 2.49 7.25 9.41
N SER A 115 1.34 7.22 10.08
CA SER A 115 1.12 7.95 11.32
C SER A 115 0.15 7.20 12.22
N GLN A 116 0.35 7.31 13.53
CA GLN A 116 -0.54 6.75 14.54
C GLN A 116 -2.00 7.18 14.31
N GLN A 117 -2.22 8.48 14.07
CA GLN A 117 -3.55 9.04 13.88
C GLN A 117 -4.25 8.49 12.62
N GLN A 118 -3.55 8.30 11.50
CA GLN A 118 -4.16 7.70 10.31
C GLN A 118 -4.41 6.21 10.51
N HIS A 119 -3.55 5.53 11.26
CA HIS A 119 -3.79 4.13 11.62
C HIS A 119 -5.04 3.99 12.50
N CYS A 120 -5.22 4.88 13.49
CA CYS A 120 -6.46 4.95 14.27
C CYS A 120 -7.69 5.16 13.38
N LYS A 121 -7.61 6.11 12.43
CA LYS A 121 -8.73 6.38 11.52
C LYS A 121 -9.07 5.19 10.62
N ARG A 122 -8.05 4.42 10.19
CA ARG A 122 -8.24 3.24 9.34
C ARG A 122 -8.90 2.09 10.11
N LEU A 123 -8.52 1.91 11.37
CA LEU A 123 -9.00 0.82 12.21
C LEU A 123 -10.38 1.10 12.82
N TRP A 124 -10.62 2.32 13.32
CA TRP A 124 -11.85 2.65 14.08
C TRP A 124 -12.74 3.70 13.42
N GLY A 125 -12.33 4.22 12.27
CA GLY A 125 -13.10 5.20 11.49
C GLY A 125 -12.74 6.67 11.78
N PRO A 126 -13.39 7.61 11.06
CA PRO A 126 -13.16 9.04 11.21
C PRO A 126 -13.41 9.52 12.65
N GLY A 127 -12.62 10.48 13.12
CA GLY A 127 -12.82 11.10 14.44
C GLY A 127 -12.30 10.30 15.64
N LYS A 128 -11.53 9.22 15.41
CA LYS A 128 -10.91 8.41 16.47
C LYS A 128 -9.46 8.86 16.70
N PRO A 129 -9.20 9.73 17.69
CA PRO A 129 -7.83 10.14 17.99
C PRO A 129 -7.00 9.02 18.61
N VAL A 130 -5.68 9.18 18.50
CA VAL A 130 -4.71 8.42 19.32
C VAL A 130 -5.06 8.66 20.79
N ASP A 131 -5.14 7.58 21.56
CA ASP A 131 -5.48 7.61 22.99
C ASP A 131 -4.25 7.26 23.82
N CYS A 132 -3.69 8.23 24.51
CA CYS A 132 -2.56 8.02 25.40
C CYS A 132 -3.04 7.49 26.76
N ARG A 133 -3.38 6.18 26.85
CA ARG A 133 -3.89 5.61 28.11
C ARG A 133 -2.81 5.65 29.20
N ASP A 134 -3.11 6.35 30.29
CA ASP A 134 -2.35 6.35 31.54
C ASP A 134 -2.73 5.11 32.36
N PHE A 135 -1.84 4.13 32.45
CA PHE A 135 -2.06 2.87 33.18
C PHE A 135 -2.17 3.05 34.70
N SER A 136 -1.98 4.27 35.21
CA SER A 136 -2.16 4.59 36.63
C SER A 136 -3.61 4.39 37.12
N LYS A 137 -4.61 4.32 36.22
CA LYS A 137 -6.04 4.31 36.61
C LYS A 137 -6.79 3.00 36.34
N HIS A 138 -6.29 2.09 35.51
CA HIS A 138 -7.02 0.87 35.13
C HIS A 138 -6.06 -0.32 35.19
N GLY A 139 -6.23 -1.17 36.21
CA GLY A 139 -5.38 -2.34 36.48
C GLY A 139 -5.39 -3.36 35.35
N PHE A 140 -4.25 -4.02 35.15
CA PHE A 140 -4.09 -5.04 34.12
C PHE A 140 -4.46 -6.44 34.63
N MET A 141 -5.18 -7.19 33.80
CA MET A 141 -5.12 -8.66 33.75
C MET A 141 -4.68 -9.06 32.34
N SER A 142 -3.38 -9.23 32.10
CA SER A 142 -2.89 -10.18 31.07
C SER A 142 -1.41 -10.50 31.29
N ASN A 143 -1.06 -11.72 30.89
CA ASN A 143 -0.03 -12.56 31.49
C ASN A 143 1.27 -12.55 30.67
N ARG A 144 1.97 -11.40 30.62
CA ARG A 144 3.40 -11.32 30.22
C ARG A 144 4.12 -10.32 31.10
N SER A 145 4.85 -10.87 32.06
CA SER A 145 5.66 -10.19 33.06
C SER A 145 6.68 -9.23 32.45
N LEU A 146 6.39 -7.93 32.53
CA LEU A 146 7.41 -6.91 32.75
C LEU A 146 7.24 -6.44 34.20
N LEU A 147 7.78 -7.24 35.12
CA LEU A 147 7.96 -6.81 36.51
C LEU A 147 9.10 -5.80 36.53
N ILE A 148 8.77 -4.53 36.35
CA ILE A 148 9.64 -3.42 36.74
C ILE A 148 8.87 -2.70 37.84
N GLY A 149 9.37 -2.86 39.07
CA GLY A 149 8.64 -2.50 40.29
C GLY A 149 8.16 -1.05 40.33
N SER A 150 6.98 -0.87 40.93
CA SER A 150 6.46 0.33 41.61
C SER A 150 6.66 1.72 40.99
N PHE A 151 7.10 1.85 39.74
CA PHE A 151 7.23 3.12 39.04
C PHE A 151 6.13 3.26 37.99
N LEU A 152 5.16 4.08 38.36
CA LEU A 152 4.15 4.67 37.49
C LEU A 152 4.81 5.27 36.26
N PHE A 153 4.54 4.74 35.07
CA PHE A 153 4.91 5.41 33.82
C PHE A 153 3.65 5.89 33.11
N ARG A 154 3.54 7.22 32.98
CA ARG A 154 2.83 7.86 31.86
C ARG A 154 3.46 7.30 30.58
N LEU A 155 2.77 6.41 29.86
CA LEU A 155 3.30 5.80 28.64
C LEU A 155 3.30 6.75 27.43
N CYS A 156 2.84 7.99 27.60
CA CYS A 156 3.06 9.05 26.64
C CYS A 156 3.43 10.32 27.41
N SER A 157 4.68 10.76 27.27
CA SER A 157 4.97 12.19 27.33
C SER A 157 4.62 12.76 25.96
N ASP A 158 4.11 14.00 25.89
CA ASP A 158 3.72 14.66 24.64
C ASP A 158 4.87 14.77 23.60
N ALA A 159 6.09 14.37 23.97
CA ALA A 159 7.30 14.42 23.15
C ALA A 159 7.78 13.05 22.60
N GLU A 160 7.25 11.91 23.03
CA GLU A 160 7.79 10.59 22.65
C GLU A 160 6.72 9.68 22.04
N VAL A 161 6.79 9.51 20.71
CA VAL A 161 6.02 8.49 20.01
C VAL A 161 6.58 7.11 20.37
N PHE A 162 5.81 6.35 21.14
CA PHE A 162 6.15 4.97 21.45
C PHE A 162 5.95 4.09 20.21
N CYS A 163 6.95 3.32 19.82
CA CYS A 163 6.87 2.47 18.62
C CYS A 163 6.26 1.08 18.87
N GLY A 164 5.81 0.81 20.09
CA GLY A 164 5.15 -0.45 20.46
C GLY A 164 3.65 -0.41 20.18
N THR A 165 2.84 -0.66 21.20
CA THR A 165 1.38 -0.72 21.08
C THR A 165 0.79 0.66 20.79
N LEU A 166 -0.07 0.72 19.78
CA LEU A 166 -0.93 1.84 19.46
C LEU A 166 -2.25 1.71 20.23
N PHE A 167 -2.66 2.82 20.84
CA PHE A 167 -3.93 2.97 21.50
C PHE A 167 -4.73 4.07 20.80
N CYS A 168 -6.01 3.81 20.56
CA CYS A 168 -6.91 4.74 19.91
C CYS A 168 -8.22 4.78 20.68
N SER A 169 -8.83 5.96 20.74
CA SER A 169 -10.08 6.16 21.47
C SER A 169 -11.22 5.49 20.70
N GLY A 170 -11.81 4.44 21.27
CA GLY A 170 -12.88 3.64 20.68
C GLY A 170 -13.58 2.79 21.75
N GLU A 171 -14.79 2.30 21.48
CA GLU A 171 -15.51 1.40 22.38
C GLU A 171 -14.76 0.06 22.49
N ASP A 172 -14.66 -0.46 23.72
CA ASP A 172 -13.81 -1.58 24.15
C ASP A 172 -14.21 -2.98 23.59
N ASN A 173 -14.98 -3.05 22.51
CA ASN A 173 -15.62 -4.29 22.03
C ASN A 173 -15.01 -4.90 20.74
N TYR A 174 -13.86 -4.41 20.28
CA TYR A 174 -13.10 -5.13 19.25
C TYR A 174 -12.06 -6.06 19.90
N PRO A 175 -11.95 -7.32 19.46
CA PRO A 175 -10.97 -8.25 20.00
C PRO A 175 -9.58 -7.62 19.93
N ALA A 176 -8.84 -7.77 21.02
CA ALA A 176 -7.52 -7.18 21.25
C ALA A 176 -6.45 -7.79 20.32
N ASP A 177 -6.59 -7.60 19.01
CA ASP A 177 -5.41 -7.47 18.18
C ASP A 177 -4.84 -6.09 18.50
N LEU A 178 -3.98 -6.07 19.52
CA LEU A 178 -3.09 -4.97 19.87
C LEU A 178 -2.55 -4.35 18.57
N ALA A 179 -3.12 -3.22 18.15
CA ALA A 179 -2.60 -2.51 16.99
C ALA A 179 -1.20 -2.04 17.36
N MET A 180 -0.22 -2.32 16.51
CA MET A 180 1.12 -1.80 16.70
C MET A 180 1.24 -0.47 15.97
N VAL A 181 2.10 0.42 16.47
CA VAL A 181 2.44 1.61 15.71
C VAL A 181 3.07 1.17 14.38
N PRO A 182 2.54 1.63 13.22
CA PRO A 182 3.01 1.17 11.93
C PRO A 182 4.50 1.45 11.72
N ILE A 183 5.19 0.54 11.04
CA ILE A 183 6.56 0.74 10.60
C ILE A 183 6.63 2.02 9.73
N GLY A 184 7.68 2.81 9.96
CA GLY A 184 7.91 4.09 9.29
C GLY A 184 7.20 5.29 9.91
N THR A 185 6.40 5.08 10.95
CA THR A 185 5.81 6.19 11.70
C THR A 185 6.92 7.06 12.30
N LYS A 186 6.87 8.36 12.02
CA LYS A 186 7.83 9.33 12.59
C LYS A 186 7.73 9.31 14.12
N CYS A 187 8.87 9.12 14.77
CA CYS A 187 8.97 9.13 16.24
C CYS A 187 9.98 10.16 16.78
N GLY A 188 10.68 10.85 15.90
CA GLY A 188 11.61 11.93 16.21
C GLY A 188 12.13 12.57 14.93
N ASN A 189 13.02 13.55 15.06
CA ASN A 189 13.69 14.14 13.90
C ASN A 189 14.66 13.12 13.30
N ASN A 190 14.49 12.80 12.02
CA ASN A 190 15.22 11.74 11.31
C ASN A 190 15.05 10.33 11.92
N MET A 191 14.01 10.13 12.73
CA MET A 191 13.74 8.85 13.41
C MET A 191 12.36 8.31 13.08
N VAL A 192 12.29 6.98 12.92
CA VAL A 192 11.08 6.24 12.59
C VAL A 192 10.93 5.00 13.45
N CYS A 193 9.69 4.56 13.61
CA CYS A 193 9.37 3.28 14.21
C CYS A 193 9.76 2.14 13.26
N TYR A 194 10.67 1.28 13.70
CA TYR A 194 11.08 0.08 12.98
C TYR A 194 11.33 -1.03 13.99
N ASN A 195 10.69 -2.20 13.79
CA ASN A 195 10.74 -3.32 14.74
C ASN A 195 10.49 -2.90 16.19
N GLN A 196 9.42 -2.13 16.42
CA GLN A 196 8.97 -1.65 17.74
C GLN A 196 9.90 -0.66 18.46
N ARG A 197 10.94 -0.16 17.79
CA ARG A 197 11.89 0.80 18.35
C ARG A 197 11.94 2.06 17.52
N CYS A 198 12.13 3.19 18.18
CA CYS A 198 12.41 4.46 17.51
C CYS A 198 13.88 4.46 17.09
N GLN A 199 14.14 4.39 15.78
CA GLN A 199 15.48 4.24 15.23
C GLN A 199 15.77 5.35 14.22
N ASP A 200 17.04 5.73 14.12
CA ASP A 200 17.51 6.68 13.10
C ASP A 200 17.39 6.05 11.71
N MET A 201 16.70 6.74 10.79
CA MET A 201 16.49 6.26 9.42
C MET A 201 17.80 5.99 8.68
N ARG A 202 18.88 6.74 8.99
CA ARG A 202 20.19 6.60 8.32
C ARG A 202 20.85 5.25 8.61
N ASN A 203 20.49 4.62 9.71
CA ASN A 203 21.00 3.29 10.10
C ASN A 203 20.15 2.14 9.51
N LEU A 204 19.02 2.46 8.87
CA LEU A 204 18.11 1.47 8.32
C LEU A 204 18.30 1.35 6.80
N LYS A 205 18.76 0.18 6.34
CA LYS A 205 18.99 -0.07 4.90
C LYS A 205 17.77 0.21 4.02
N VAL A 206 16.57 0.01 4.55
CA VAL A 206 15.29 0.23 3.85
C VAL A 206 15.00 1.71 3.51
N TYR A 207 15.66 2.65 4.17
CA TYR A 207 15.55 4.09 3.88
C TYR A 207 16.63 4.60 2.92
N GLY A 208 17.68 3.80 2.68
CA GLY A 208 18.84 4.20 1.89
C GLY A 208 19.71 5.26 2.60
N THR A 209 20.98 5.34 2.22
CA THR A 209 21.99 6.14 2.92
C THR A 209 22.19 7.54 2.35
N ASP A 210 21.61 7.87 1.20
CA ASP A 210 22.05 9.02 0.39
C ASP A 210 20.94 10.03 0.11
N SER A 211 21.25 11.32 0.30
CA SER A 211 20.45 12.46 -0.16
C SER A 211 20.46 12.50 -1.70
N CYS A 212 19.32 12.20 -2.31
CA CYS A 212 19.17 12.06 -3.77
C CYS A 212 18.99 13.38 -4.52
N SER A 213 18.84 14.51 -3.82
CA SER A 213 18.78 15.85 -4.45
C SER A 213 19.99 16.11 -5.39
N ALA A 214 21.12 15.43 -5.16
CA ALA A 214 22.29 15.48 -6.03
C ALA A 214 22.26 14.49 -7.23
N LYS A 215 21.44 13.43 -7.21
CA LYS A 215 21.45 12.33 -8.20
C LYS A 215 20.34 12.43 -9.27
N CYS A 216 19.26 13.16 -9.00
CA CYS A 216 18.18 13.40 -9.98
C CYS A 216 18.29 14.76 -10.68
N SER A 217 19.42 15.47 -10.53
CA SER A 217 19.69 16.77 -11.17
C SER A 217 18.57 17.81 -11.01
N ASN A 218 17.78 17.74 -9.92
CA ASN A 218 16.56 18.53 -9.70
C ASN A 218 15.45 18.38 -10.75
N HIS A 219 15.49 17.35 -11.60
CA HIS A 219 14.50 17.08 -12.65
C HIS A 219 13.74 15.77 -12.45
N GLY A 220 13.92 15.08 -11.32
CA GLY A 220 13.28 13.78 -11.07
C GLY A 220 13.05 13.50 -9.59
N VAL A 221 12.15 12.55 -9.33
CA VAL A 221 11.90 11.96 -8.00
C VAL A 221 12.40 10.53 -8.02
N ARG A 222 13.08 10.11 -6.96
CA ARG A 222 13.52 8.71 -6.83
C ARG A 222 12.32 7.84 -6.46
N ASN A 223 12.07 6.82 -7.27
CA ASN A 223 11.15 5.74 -6.92
C ASN A 223 11.86 4.63 -6.13
N SER A 224 11.07 3.82 -5.43
CA SER A 224 11.55 2.59 -4.78
C SER A 224 11.62 1.40 -5.74
#